data_AF-A0A3L6JI01-F1
#
_entry.id   AF-A0A3L6JI01-F1
#
_cell.length_a   1.000
_cell.length_b   1.000
_cell.length_c   1.000
_cell.angle_alpha   90.00
_cell.angle_beta   90.00
_cell.angle_gamma   90.00
#
_symmetry.space_group_name_H-M   'P 1'
#
loop_
_entity.id
_entity.type
_entity.pdbx_description
1 polymer ?
#
loop_
_entity_poly.entity_id
_entity_poly.type
_entity_poly.pdbx_seq_one_letter_code
_entity_poly.pdbx_strand_id
1 'polypeptide(L)'
;MANLPRSKGFVQRLTGQTPPWPRSIARERDDKTSTKYAFDLEEIERFQTKMGVKIDLDREQVAALEDGSRTTLQIGQIGEIVRSLCTTPKSLFRFVESGAAELQPISLSLFVLNEDTWRLMQKKKDHKTNMLPMLTVPWFRWEPAAKTKMNPLGIRRDTHGTFGVSMLEDKSRIVFTGNGGDFAGLIEGRVVRRLIGLRPMFLPGTIGEREKVPHYESQLLRITIDSSESDCALYPIPDKKFDFRFSESPKVFHEHGLRIDCVNDSVHLQVGTRAETALRGETKILIGRSPIPAENSASTLAFHVWLSAVEQAMALTGGGPKPVSS
;
A
#
# COMPACT_ATOMS: atom_id res chain seq x y z
N MET A 1 -33.32 18.11 56.61
CA MET A 1 -32.95 16.70 56.86
C MET A 1 -33.73 15.82 55.89
N ALA A 2 -33.11 14.72 55.49
CA ALA A 2 -33.33 14.02 54.23
C ALA A 2 -34.68 13.29 54.10
N ASN A 3 -35.16 13.19 52.86
CA ASN A 3 -35.97 12.06 52.41
C ASN A 3 -35.54 11.70 50.97
N LEU A 4 -34.77 10.60 50.86
CA LEU A 4 -34.38 9.95 49.61
C LEU A 4 -35.57 9.15 49.04
N PRO A 5 -35.86 9.22 47.73
CA PRO A 5 -36.72 8.24 47.09
C PRO A 5 -35.93 7.03 46.57
N ARG A 6 -36.61 5.88 46.66
CA ARG A 6 -36.17 4.53 46.35
C ARG A 6 -35.71 4.36 44.89
N SER A 7 -34.49 3.88 44.69
CA SER A 7 -34.04 3.33 43.41
C SER A 7 -34.71 1.98 43.17
N LYS A 8 -35.63 1.93 42.18
CA LYS A 8 -36.08 0.68 41.58
C LYS A 8 -34.92 0.09 40.77
N GLY A 9 -34.64 -1.18 41.03
CA GLY A 9 -33.59 -1.93 40.35
C GLY A 9 -33.80 -1.95 38.83
N PHE A 10 -32.72 -1.68 38.12
CA PHE A 10 -32.58 -2.01 36.70
C PHE A 10 -31.44 -3.01 36.60
N VAL A 11 -31.79 -4.29 36.66
CA VAL A 11 -30.91 -5.38 36.25
C VAL A 11 -30.93 -5.38 34.72
N GLN A 12 -29.98 -4.70 34.09
CA GLN A 12 -29.77 -4.84 32.65
C GLN A 12 -28.72 -5.93 32.44
N ARG A 13 -29.18 -7.04 31.84
CA ARG A 13 -28.38 -8.20 31.47
C ARG A 13 -27.23 -7.77 30.57
N LEU A 14 -26.01 -8.11 31.00
CA LEU A 14 -24.86 -8.28 30.13
C LEU A 14 -25.12 -9.50 29.24
N THR A 15 -25.66 -9.28 28.04
CA THR A 15 -25.48 -10.23 26.93
C THR A 15 -24.49 -9.60 25.97
N GLY A 16 -23.23 -10.00 26.10
CA GLY A 16 -22.16 -9.68 25.16
C GLY A 16 -22.40 -10.35 23.81
N GLN A 17 -23.19 -9.70 22.97
CA GLN A 17 -23.22 -9.98 21.54
C GLN A 17 -22.77 -8.72 20.82
N THR A 18 -21.48 -8.70 20.47
CA THR A 18 -20.96 -7.81 19.44
C THR A 18 -21.71 -8.14 18.14
N PRO A 19 -22.33 -7.16 17.45
CA PRO A 19 -23.10 -7.47 16.26
C PRO A 19 -22.18 -8.06 15.18
N PRO A 20 -22.64 -9.08 14.44
CA PRO A 20 -21.91 -9.61 13.28
C PRO A 20 -21.77 -8.53 12.20
N TRP A 21 -20.83 -8.75 11.29
CA TRP A 21 -20.56 -7.93 10.10
C TRP A 21 -21.80 -7.19 9.58
N PRO A 22 -21.75 -5.85 9.41
CA PRO A 22 -22.83 -5.13 8.76
C PRO A 22 -23.08 -5.75 7.37
N ARG A 23 -24.30 -6.25 7.17
CA ARG A 23 -24.71 -6.96 5.93
C ARG A 23 -24.57 -6.10 4.66
N SER A 24 -24.26 -4.81 4.78
CA SER A 24 -24.15 -3.83 3.70
C SER A 24 -22.73 -3.54 3.20
N ILE A 25 -21.68 -4.22 3.71
CA ILE A 25 -20.28 -3.93 3.30
C ILE A 25 -19.84 -4.74 2.08
N ALA A 26 -20.60 -5.75 1.69
CA ALA A 26 -20.42 -6.39 0.39
C ALA A 26 -20.86 -5.40 -0.69
N ARG A 27 -19.93 -4.56 -1.16
CA ARG A 27 -20.02 -4.04 -2.52
C ARG A 27 -20.20 -5.28 -3.40
N GLU A 28 -21.31 -5.38 -4.12
CA GLU A 28 -21.49 -6.35 -5.21
C GLU A 28 -20.41 -6.04 -6.25
N ARG A 29 -19.19 -6.49 -5.99
CA ARG A 29 -18.16 -6.61 -6.99
C ARG A 29 -18.47 -7.86 -7.78
N ASP A 30 -18.27 -7.76 -9.08
CA ASP A 30 -18.37 -8.88 -10.00
C ASP A 30 -17.57 -10.06 -9.43
N ASP A 31 -18.27 -11.14 -9.04
CA ASP A 31 -17.71 -12.38 -8.48
C ASP A 31 -16.66 -13.03 -9.41
N LYS A 32 -16.50 -12.48 -10.62
CA LYS A 32 -15.58 -12.91 -11.68
C LYS A 32 -14.20 -12.26 -11.62
N THR A 33 -13.96 -11.29 -10.73
CA THR A 33 -12.63 -10.67 -10.66
C THR A 33 -11.67 -11.59 -9.90
N SER A 34 -10.57 -11.97 -10.55
CA SER A 34 -9.56 -12.86 -9.97
C SER A 34 -8.22 -12.17 -9.70
N THR A 35 -7.38 -12.80 -8.88
CA THR A 35 -5.97 -12.48 -8.75
C THR A 35 -5.29 -12.46 -10.11
N LYS A 36 -4.30 -11.58 -10.26
CA LYS A 36 -3.43 -11.55 -11.45
C LYS A 36 -2.28 -12.54 -11.35
N TYR A 37 -1.95 -12.98 -10.14
CA TYR A 37 -1.05 -14.09 -9.89
C TYR A 37 -1.82 -15.41 -9.83
N ALA A 38 -1.28 -16.45 -10.45
CA ALA A 38 -1.80 -17.81 -10.37
C ALA A 38 -1.01 -18.61 -9.34
N PHE A 39 -1.72 -19.37 -8.51
CA PHE A 39 -1.17 -20.17 -7.43
C PHE A 39 -1.12 -21.65 -7.84
N ASP A 40 -0.08 -22.37 -7.42
CA ASP A 40 -0.04 -23.82 -7.50
C ASP A 40 -0.73 -24.48 -6.28
N LEU A 41 -0.88 -25.82 -6.35
CA LEU A 41 -1.55 -26.59 -5.31
C LEU A 41 -0.79 -26.50 -3.98
N GLU A 42 0.54 -26.56 -4.03
CA GLU A 42 1.40 -26.55 -2.84
C GLU A 42 1.32 -25.20 -2.10
N GLU A 43 1.28 -24.09 -2.84
CA GLU A 43 1.02 -22.73 -2.34
C GLU A 43 -0.27 -22.66 -1.52
N ILE A 44 -1.35 -23.19 -2.10
CA ILE A 44 -2.70 -23.20 -1.53
C ILE A 44 -2.74 -24.09 -0.28
N GLU A 45 -2.26 -25.33 -0.36
CA GLU A 45 -2.29 -26.29 0.76
C GLU A 45 -1.45 -25.83 1.95
N ARG A 46 -0.25 -25.28 1.69
CA ARG A 46 0.61 -24.72 2.75
C ARG A 46 -0.04 -23.52 3.42
N PHE A 47 -0.68 -22.65 2.65
CA PHE A 47 -1.42 -21.52 3.20
C PHE A 47 -2.59 -22.00 4.08
N GLN A 48 -3.42 -22.92 3.57
CA GLN A 48 -4.54 -23.50 4.31
C GLN A 48 -4.09 -24.14 5.63
N THR A 49 -3.00 -24.92 5.58
CA THR A 49 -2.41 -25.56 6.77
C THR A 49 -1.90 -24.52 7.76
N LYS A 50 -1.14 -23.52 7.30
CA LYS A 50 -0.54 -22.48 8.16
C LYS A 50 -1.60 -21.61 8.83
N MET A 51 -2.64 -21.24 8.09
CA MET A 51 -3.66 -20.30 8.56
C MET A 51 -4.88 -21.01 9.18
N GLY A 52 -4.97 -22.34 9.08
CA GLY A 52 -6.10 -23.11 9.59
C GLY A 52 -7.42 -22.81 8.88
N VAL A 53 -7.37 -22.53 7.57
CA VAL A 53 -8.53 -22.17 6.75
C VAL A 53 -8.72 -23.13 5.60
N LYS A 54 -9.93 -23.16 5.05
CA LYS A 54 -10.23 -23.86 3.81
C LYS A 54 -10.52 -22.87 2.70
N ILE A 55 -9.98 -23.12 1.51
CA ILE A 55 -10.31 -22.38 0.30
C ILE A 55 -11.22 -23.28 -0.53
N ASP A 56 -12.45 -22.83 -0.76
CA ASP A 56 -13.41 -23.57 -1.58
C ASP A 56 -13.15 -23.24 -3.05
N LEU A 57 -12.47 -24.17 -3.73
CA LEU A 57 -12.13 -24.08 -5.15
C LEU A 57 -13.31 -24.55 -6.02
N ASP A 58 -13.52 -23.86 -7.14
CA ASP A 58 -14.48 -24.31 -8.14
C ASP A 58 -13.95 -25.50 -8.97
N ARG A 59 -14.82 -26.11 -9.77
CA ARG A 59 -14.47 -27.32 -10.54
C ARG A 59 -13.35 -27.07 -11.55
N GLU A 60 -13.28 -25.88 -12.16
CA GLU A 60 -12.26 -25.56 -13.15
C GLU A 60 -10.90 -25.36 -12.45
N GLN A 61 -10.90 -24.71 -11.29
CA GLN A 61 -9.72 -24.55 -10.46
C GLN A 61 -9.19 -25.89 -9.95
N VAL A 62 -10.06 -26.79 -9.49
CA VAL A 62 -9.68 -28.14 -9.04
C VAL A 62 -9.06 -28.93 -10.20
N ALA A 63 -9.73 -28.98 -11.36
CA ALA A 63 -9.22 -29.70 -12.52
C ALA A 63 -7.84 -29.17 -12.96
N ALA A 64 -7.65 -27.85 -12.98
CA ALA A 64 -6.36 -27.24 -13.31
C ALA A 64 -5.24 -27.67 -12.34
N LEU A 65 -5.53 -27.71 -11.03
CA LEU A 65 -4.55 -28.13 -10.03
C LEU A 65 -4.26 -29.63 -10.06
N GLU A 66 -5.27 -30.47 -10.33
CA GLU A 66 -5.11 -31.92 -10.52
C GLU A 66 -4.21 -32.24 -11.73
N ASP A 67 -4.29 -31.44 -12.78
CA ASP A 67 -3.42 -31.50 -13.96
C ASP A 67 -2.01 -30.89 -13.72
N GLY A 68 -1.69 -30.48 -12.49
CA GLY A 68 -0.42 -29.86 -12.12
C GLY A 68 -0.23 -28.43 -12.66
N SER A 69 -1.29 -27.80 -13.18
CA SER A 69 -1.28 -26.40 -13.60
C SER A 69 -1.50 -25.46 -12.41
N ARG A 70 -1.40 -24.16 -12.67
CA ARG A 70 -1.65 -23.10 -11.67
C ARG A 70 -3.02 -22.49 -11.90
N THR A 71 -3.63 -21.96 -10.84
CA THR A 71 -4.95 -21.33 -10.91
C THR A 71 -5.00 -19.98 -10.22
N THR A 72 -5.77 -19.04 -10.76
CA THR A 72 -6.06 -17.76 -10.09
C THR A 72 -7.20 -17.94 -9.11
N LEU A 73 -7.16 -17.22 -7.99
CA LEU A 73 -8.26 -17.21 -7.02
C LEU A 73 -9.17 -16.01 -7.28
N GLN A 74 -10.47 -16.21 -7.15
CA GLN A 74 -11.44 -15.12 -7.21
C GLN A 74 -11.24 -14.21 -5.99
N ILE A 75 -11.44 -12.90 -6.18
CA ILE A 75 -11.38 -11.92 -5.08
C ILE A 75 -12.46 -12.25 -4.04
N GLY A 76 -13.62 -12.78 -4.45
CA GLY A 76 -14.65 -13.29 -3.56
C GLY A 76 -14.12 -14.37 -2.61
N GLN A 77 -13.43 -15.39 -3.14
CA GLN A 77 -12.79 -16.45 -2.35
C GLN A 77 -11.79 -15.88 -1.35
N ILE A 78 -10.93 -14.94 -1.77
CA ILE A 78 -9.97 -14.28 -0.87
C ILE A 78 -10.71 -13.48 0.23
N GLY A 79 -11.78 -12.79 -0.14
CA GLY A 79 -12.59 -12.04 0.81
C GLY A 79 -13.29 -12.92 1.85
N GLU A 80 -13.69 -14.14 1.47
CA GLU A 80 -14.23 -15.13 2.40
C GLU A 80 -13.20 -15.63 3.41
N ILE A 81 -11.95 -15.84 2.97
CA ILE A 81 -10.84 -16.19 3.88
C ILE A 81 -10.68 -15.08 4.93
N VAL A 82 -10.69 -13.81 4.53
CA VAL A 82 -10.62 -12.68 5.47
C VAL A 82 -11.78 -12.72 6.46
N ARG A 83 -13.01 -12.95 6.00
CA ARG A 83 -14.20 -13.06 6.88
C ARG A 83 -14.14 -14.26 7.83
N SER A 84 -13.53 -15.36 7.41
CA SER A 84 -13.31 -16.54 8.24
C SER A 84 -12.24 -16.28 9.32
N LEU A 85 -11.16 -15.59 8.97
CA LEU A 85 -10.07 -15.25 9.90
C LEU A 85 -10.46 -14.14 10.87
N CYS A 86 -11.25 -13.18 10.39
CA CYS A 86 -11.62 -11.97 11.12
C CYS A 86 -13.14 -11.91 11.29
N THR A 87 -13.66 -12.41 12.40
CA THR A 87 -15.12 -12.46 12.63
C THR A 87 -15.71 -11.12 13.08
N THR A 88 -14.86 -10.15 13.45
CA THR A 88 -15.26 -8.81 13.91
C THR A 88 -14.41 -7.70 13.28
N PRO A 89 -14.91 -6.45 13.22
CA PRO A 89 -14.10 -5.31 12.77
C PRO A 89 -12.79 -5.13 13.55
N LYS A 90 -12.84 -5.32 14.88
CA LYS A 90 -11.64 -5.24 15.73
C LYS A 90 -10.60 -6.31 15.41
N SER A 91 -11.03 -7.54 15.11
CA SER A 91 -10.10 -8.59 14.66
C SER A 91 -9.51 -8.28 13.29
N LEU A 92 -10.29 -7.68 12.38
CA LEU A 92 -9.81 -7.27 11.06
C LEU A 92 -8.73 -6.20 11.17
N PHE A 93 -8.95 -5.16 11.99
CA PHE A 93 -7.96 -4.10 12.17
C PHE A 93 -6.66 -4.63 12.76
N ARG A 94 -6.74 -5.49 13.79
CA ARG A 94 -5.56 -6.16 14.35
C ARG A 94 -4.82 -7.00 13.32
N PHE A 95 -5.55 -7.75 12.49
CA PHE A 95 -4.97 -8.57 11.43
C PHE A 95 -4.23 -7.71 10.38
N VAL A 96 -4.80 -6.56 10.01
CA VAL A 96 -4.15 -5.59 9.12
C VAL A 96 -2.86 -5.04 9.75
N GLU A 97 -2.91 -4.63 11.02
CA GLU A 97 -1.76 -4.06 11.72
C GLU A 97 -0.63 -5.08 11.93
N SER A 98 -0.93 -6.30 12.39
CA SER A 98 0.07 -7.34 12.62
C SER A 98 0.66 -7.87 11.31
N GLY A 99 -0.18 -8.04 10.29
CA GLY A 99 0.25 -8.53 8.98
C GLY A 99 1.27 -7.60 8.32
N ALA A 100 1.20 -6.29 8.56
CA ALA A 100 2.18 -5.34 8.06
C ALA A 100 3.60 -5.66 8.56
N ALA A 101 3.76 -6.07 9.81
CA ALA A 101 5.06 -6.44 10.37
C ALA A 101 5.55 -7.82 9.88
N GLU A 102 4.64 -8.77 9.71
CA GLU A 102 4.96 -10.16 9.34
C GLU A 102 5.25 -10.35 7.85
N LEU A 103 4.74 -9.45 6.99
CA LEU A 103 4.80 -9.57 5.53
C LEU A 103 5.80 -8.60 4.89
N GLN A 104 6.81 -8.16 5.64
CA GLN A 104 7.89 -7.34 5.10
C GLN A 104 8.69 -8.11 4.03
N PRO A 105 9.31 -7.40 3.06
CA PRO A 105 9.27 -5.96 2.85
C PRO A 105 8.05 -5.51 2.03
N ILE A 106 7.27 -4.58 2.57
CA ILE A 106 6.14 -3.97 1.86
C ILE A 106 6.60 -2.66 1.22
N SER A 107 6.19 -2.43 -0.01
CA SER A 107 6.49 -1.20 -0.74
C SER A 107 5.26 -0.31 -0.87
N LEU A 108 5.46 0.99 -0.73
CA LEU A 108 4.47 2.04 -0.92
C LEU A 108 5.02 3.08 -1.91
N SER A 109 4.16 3.59 -2.79
CA SER A 109 4.47 4.74 -3.64
C SER A 109 3.29 5.70 -3.64
N LEU A 110 3.55 6.95 -3.25
CA LEU A 110 2.53 8.00 -3.17
C LEU A 110 2.75 8.99 -4.31
N PHE A 111 1.71 9.22 -5.11
CA PHE A 111 1.68 10.20 -6.19
C PHE A 111 0.70 11.30 -5.84
N VAL A 112 1.11 12.57 -5.99
CA VAL A 112 0.24 13.74 -5.81
C VAL A 112 0.10 14.45 -7.14
N LEU A 113 -1.12 14.53 -7.64
CA LEU A 113 -1.47 15.09 -8.94
C LEU A 113 -2.12 16.45 -8.75
N ASN A 114 -1.32 17.50 -8.92
CA ASN A 114 -1.76 18.88 -8.97
C ASN A 114 -0.87 19.69 -9.92
N GLU A 115 -1.26 20.93 -10.21
CA GLU A 115 -0.54 21.81 -11.14
C GLU A 115 0.92 22.05 -10.73
N ASP A 116 1.20 22.17 -9.44
CA ASP A 116 2.54 22.47 -8.95
C ASP A 116 3.49 21.27 -9.08
N THR A 117 3.00 20.06 -8.80
CA THR A 117 3.78 18.83 -9.03
C THR A 117 4.02 18.61 -10.52
N TRP A 118 3.03 18.89 -11.37
CA TRP A 118 3.19 18.81 -12.83
C TRP A 118 4.23 19.80 -13.38
N ARG A 119 4.20 21.06 -12.93
CA ARG A 119 5.22 22.07 -13.29
C ARG A 119 6.63 21.62 -12.90
N LEU A 120 6.77 20.94 -11.77
CA LEU A 120 8.06 20.38 -11.34
C LEU A 120 8.49 19.22 -12.25
N MET A 121 7.58 18.33 -12.64
CA MET A 121 7.86 17.21 -13.56
C MET A 121 8.26 17.66 -14.97
N GLN A 122 7.72 18.78 -15.46
CA GLN A 122 8.10 19.35 -16.75
C GLN A 122 9.58 19.78 -16.82
N LYS A 123 10.26 19.95 -15.66
CA LYS A 123 11.69 20.26 -15.59
C LYS A 123 12.59 19.06 -15.87
N LYS A 124 12.05 17.82 -15.86
CA LYS A 124 12.76 16.60 -16.27
C LYS A 124 13.19 16.73 -17.73
N LYS A 125 14.35 16.17 -18.08
CA LYS A 125 14.76 16.10 -19.49
C LYS A 125 13.93 15.05 -20.22
N ASP A 126 13.84 13.87 -19.62
CA ASP A 126 13.17 12.70 -20.20
C ASP A 126 11.84 12.43 -19.47
N HIS A 127 10.80 12.11 -20.25
CA HIS A 127 9.44 11.79 -19.76
C HIS A 127 8.77 12.90 -18.95
N LYS A 128 8.70 14.11 -19.52
CA LYS A 128 8.03 15.29 -18.94
C LYS A 128 6.54 15.09 -18.65
N THR A 129 5.93 14.13 -19.31
CA THR A 129 4.51 13.77 -19.19
C THR A 129 4.20 12.78 -18.07
N ASN A 130 5.23 12.27 -17.38
CA ASN A 130 5.07 11.27 -16.34
C ASN A 130 5.35 11.87 -14.96
N MET A 131 4.64 11.40 -13.94
CA MET A 131 4.74 11.84 -12.55
C MET A 131 5.66 10.89 -11.76
N LEU A 132 6.68 11.44 -11.11
CA LEU A 132 7.47 10.70 -10.13
C LEU A 132 6.66 10.53 -8.83
N PRO A 133 6.87 9.45 -8.06
CA PRO A 133 6.29 9.37 -6.74
C PRO A 133 6.79 10.53 -5.88
N MET A 134 5.89 11.21 -5.16
CA MET A 134 6.29 12.19 -4.16
C MET A 134 7.01 11.50 -3.00
N LEU A 135 6.57 10.28 -2.65
CA LEU A 135 7.19 9.48 -1.62
C LEU A 135 7.28 8.02 -2.01
N THR A 136 8.28 7.32 -1.50
CA THR A 136 8.36 5.87 -1.57
C THR A 136 8.76 5.24 -0.26
N VAL A 137 8.22 4.06 0.03
CA VAL A 137 8.74 3.12 1.03
C VAL A 137 9.03 1.81 0.27
N PRO A 138 10.19 1.16 0.43
CA PRO A 138 11.40 1.71 1.04
C PRO A 138 11.97 2.86 0.20
N TRP A 139 13.13 3.39 0.61
CA TRP A 139 13.80 4.45 -0.12
C TRP A 139 14.42 3.94 -1.44
N PHE A 140 14.11 4.61 -2.55
CA PHE A 140 14.78 4.41 -3.85
C PHE A 140 15.71 5.57 -4.13
N ARG A 141 16.99 5.30 -4.37
CA ARG A 141 18.01 6.32 -4.60
C ARG A 141 18.84 6.06 -5.85
N TRP A 142 19.28 7.13 -6.47
CA TRP A 142 20.18 7.06 -7.62
C TRP A 142 21.64 6.96 -7.15
N GLU A 143 22.34 5.93 -7.64
CA GLU A 143 23.75 5.72 -7.40
C GLU A 143 24.48 5.47 -8.73
N PRO A 144 25.34 6.38 -9.20
CA PRO A 144 26.01 6.22 -10.49
C PRO A 144 26.90 4.97 -10.55
N ALA A 145 27.49 4.57 -9.42
CA ALA A 145 28.29 3.35 -9.32
C ALA A 145 27.46 2.06 -9.49
N ALA A 146 26.13 2.13 -9.32
CA ALA A 146 25.23 1.00 -9.52
C ALA A 146 24.78 0.83 -10.98
N LYS A 147 25.17 1.74 -11.88
CA LYS A 147 24.84 1.65 -13.31
C LYS A 147 25.54 0.43 -13.92
N THR A 148 24.76 -0.51 -14.42
CA THR A 148 25.23 -1.73 -15.11
C THR A 148 24.33 -2.01 -16.32
N LYS A 149 24.67 -3.01 -17.15
CA LYS A 149 23.78 -3.44 -18.25
C LYS A 149 22.38 -3.86 -17.75
N MET A 150 22.31 -4.44 -16.54
CA MET A 150 21.06 -4.90 -15.92
C MET A 150 20.37 -3.82 -15.07
N ASN A 151 21.08 -2.75 -14.72
CA ASN A 151 20.54 -1.58 -14.02
C ASN A 151 21.04 -0.30 -14.70
N PRO A 152 20.55 0.02 -15.91
CA PRO A 152 21.08 1.14 -16.70
C PRO A 152 20.84 2.50 -16.04
N LEU A 153 19.81 2.60 -15.19
CA LEU A 153 19.47 3.83 -14.48
C LEU A 153 20.27 4.00 -13.18
N GLY A 154 20.93 2.95 -12.67
CA GLY A 154 21.71 3.00 -11.44
C GLY A 154 20.85 3.24 -10.20
N ILE A 155 19.60 2.78 -10.21
CA ILE A 155 18.67 2.99 -9.10
C ILE A 155 18.87 1.85 -8.11
N ARG A 156 19.00 2.18 -6.83
CA ARG A 156 19.08 1.21 -5.73
C ARG A 156 17.88 1.37 -4.81
N ARG A 157 17.35 0.23 -4.43
CA ARG A 157 16.31 0.08 -3.42
C ARG A 157 16.98 -0.19 -2.08
N ASP A 158 16.55 0.50 -1.04
CA ASP A 158 16.95 0.17 0.32
C ASP A 158 16.27 -1.13 0.79
N THR A 159 17.06 -2.02 1.40
CA THR A 159 16.63 -3.36 1.81
C THR A 159 16.16 -3.42 3.26
N HIS A 160 16.38 -2.36 4.04
CA HIS A 160 16.09 -2.31 5.48
C HIS A 160 14.89 -1.42 5.84
N GLY A 161 14.12 -0.98 4.84
CA GLY A 161 12.92 -0.19 5.08
C GLY A 161 11.90 -0.97 5.91
N THR A 162 11.28 -0.28 6.87
CA THR A 162 10.14 -0.79 7.63
C THR A 162 8.86 -0.16 7.10
N PHE A 163 7.78 -0.91 7.10
CA PHE A 163 6.44 -0.44 6.76
C PHE A 163 5.46 -0.80 7.87
N GLY A 164 4.65 0.15 8.31
CA GLY A 164 3.65 -0.03 9.35
C GLY A 164 2.29 0.42 8.89
N VAL A 165 1.26 -0.21 9.46
CA VAL A 165 -0.13 0.21 9.34
C VAL A 165 -0.71 0.37 10.74
N SER A 166 -1.56 1.38 10.93
CA SER A 166 -2.36 1.55 12.14
C SER A 166 -3.76 2.03 11.79
N MET A 167 -4.77 1.46 12.43
CA MET A 167 -6.17 1.83 12.25
C MET A 167 -6.61 2.73 13.41
N LEU A 168 -7.13 3.92 13.08
CA LEU A 168 -7.69 4.85 14.06
C LEU A 168 -9.23 4.72 14.02
N GLU A 169 -9.73 3.75 14.79
CA GLU A 169 -11.15 3.35 14.83
C GLU A 169 -12.10 4.54 15.11
N ASP A 170 -11.67 5.46 15.97
CA ASP A 170 -12.46 6.61 16.42
C ASP A 170 -12.59 7.72 15.38
N LYS A 171 -11.75 7.69 14.33
CA LYS A 171 -11.61 8.78 13.36
C LYS A 171 -11.77 8.34 11.90
N SER A 172 -12.16 7.09 11.65
CA SER A 172 -12.26 6.55 10.29
C SER A 172 -10.98 6.75 9.46
N ARG A 173 -9.82 6.61 10.10
CA ARG A 173 -8.51 6.87 9.46
C ARG A 173 -7.62 5.64 9.46
N ILE A 174 -6.89 5.47 8.37
CA ILE A 174 -5.76 4.55 8.28
C ILE A 174 -4.47 5.38 8.29
N VAL A 175 -3.44 4.85 8.93
CA VAL A 175 -2.12 5.47 8.99
C VAL A 175 -1.10 4.49 8.45
N PHE A 176 -0.37 4.90 7.42
CA PHE A 176 0.81 4.20 6.92
C PHE A 176 2.07 4.88 7.43
N THR A 177 3.03 4.10 7.92
CA THR A 177 4.33 4.61 8.36
C THR A 177 5.46 3.84 7.70
N GLY A 178 6.62 4.46 7.55
CA GLY A 178 7.80 3.74 7.10
C GLY A 178 9.00 4.63 6.81
N ASN A 179 10.18 4.02 6.73
CA ASN A 179 11.40 4.70 6.32
C ASN A 179 11.49 4.69 4.79
N GLY A 180 11.56 5.88 4.20
CA GLY A 180 11.34 6.04 2.77
C GLY A 180 11.99 7.28 2.18
N GLY A 181 11.84 7.44 0.86
CA GLY A 181 12.28 8.64 0.16
C GLY A 181 11.22 9.72 0.18
N ASP A 182 11.58 10.93 0.61
CA ASP A 182 10.83 12.18 0.41
C ASP A 182 11.36 12.94 -0.81
N PHE A 183 10.50 13.22 -1.79
CA PHE A 183 10.89 13.95 -2.98
C PHE A 183 11.07 15.45 -2.69
N ALA A 184 12.32 15.88 -2.60
CA ALA A 184 12.71 17.27 -2.37
C ALA A 184 13.00 18.05 -3.67
N GLY A 185 12.80 17.46 -4.84
CA GLY A 185 12.93 18.12 -6.15
C GLY A 185 13.89 17.43 -7.12
N LEU A 186 14.34 18.17 -8.14
CA LEU A 186 15.25 17.68 -9.18
C LEU A 186 16.58 18.43 -9.10
N ILE A 187 17.69 17.69 -9.06
CA ILE A 187 19.05 18.27 -9.02
C ILE A 187 19.97 17.60 -10.05
N GLU A 188 21.13 18.21 -10.30
CA GLU A 188 22.14 17.61 -11.18
C GLU A 188 22.86 16.46 -10.47
N GLY A 189 23.18 15.39 -11.20
CA GLY A 189 23.85 14.20 -10.65
C GLY A 189 25.17 14.50 -9.92
N ARG A 190 25.95 15.48 -10.40
CA ARG A 190 27.17 15.95 -9.70
C ARG A 190 26.90 16.54 -8.30
N VAL A 191 25.73 17.11 -8.06
CA VAL A 191 25.33 17.65 -6.74
C VAL A 191 25.00 16.50 -5.80
N VAL A 192 24.25 15.50 -6.27
CA VAL A 192 23.95 14.27 -5.49
C VAL A 192 25.22 13.62 -4.96
N ARG A 193 26.26 13.50 -5.79
CA ARG A 193 27.55 12.89 -5.39
C ARG A 193 28.23 13.60 -4.22
N ARG A 194 28.09 14.92 -4.13
CA ARG A 194 28.77 15.74 -3.10
C ARG A 194 28.10 15.64 -1.73
N LEU A 195 26.82 15.28 -1.69
CA LEU A 195 26.09 15.06 -0.44
C LEU A 195 26.54 13.77 0.27
N ILE A 196 27.28 12.89 -0.43
CA ILE A 196 27.84 11.65 0.10
C ILE A 196 29.33 11.87 0.46
N GLY A 197 29.61 12.38 1.66
CA GLY A 197 30.81 12.00 2.40
C GLY A 197 32.12 12.79 2.27
N LEU A 198 32.27 13.90 1.54
CA LEU A 198 33.55 14.67 1.52
C LEU A 198 33.37 16.19 1.27
N ARG A 199 34.24 17.01 1.90
CA ARG A 199 34.26 18.49 1.79
C ARG A 199 34.58 18.95 0.35
N PRO A 200 33.75 19.81 -0.27
CA PRO A 200 33.97 20.24 -1.64
C PRO A 200 35.03 21.35 -1.74
N MET A 201 36.12 21.10 -2.48
CA MET A 201 36.91 22.16 -3.12
C MET A 201 36.30 22.46 -4.49
N PHE A 202 35.82 23.69 -4.69
CA PHE A 202 35.26 24.12 -5.98
C PHE A 202 36.38 24.67 -6.88
N LEU A 203 36.59 24.05 -8.04
CA LEU A 203 37.41 24.60 -9.12
C LEU A 203 36.48 25.05 -10.28
N PRO A 204 36.66 26.25 -10.86
CA PRO A 204 35.94 26.67 -12.06
C PRO A 204 36.17 25.68 -13.22
N GLY A 205 35.10 25.24 -13.89
CA GLY A 205 35.16 24.28 -15.01
C GLY A 205 34.65 22.86 -14.73
N THR A 206 34.07 22.61 -13.54
CA THR A 206 33.56 21.29 -13.07
C THR A 206 33.14 20.27 -14.16
N ILE A 207 34.01 19.26 -14.29
CA ILE A 207 33.83 18.01 -15.04
C ILE A 207 32.94 17.07 -14.22
N GLY A 208 31.96 16.41 -14.84
CA GLY A 208 31.11 15.42 -14.16
C GLY A 208 29.73 15.26 -14.79
N GLU A 209 28.96 14.31 -14.25
CA GLU A 209 27.64 13.93 -14.76
C GLU A 209 26.59 15.04 -14.49
N ARG A 210 25.99 15.54 -15.58
CA ARG A 210 24.99 16.63 -15.56
C ARG A 210 23.57 16.13 -15.81
N GLU A 211 23.34 14.83 -15.65
CA GLU A 211 22.00 14.25 -15.72
C GLU A 211 21.12 14.86 -14.61
N LYS A 212 19.88 15.24 -14.96
CA LYS A 212 18.91 15.70 -13.95
C LYS A 212 18.28 14.47 -13.32
N VAL A 213 18.43 14.33 -12.01
CA VAL A 213 17.91 13.19 -11.26
C VAL A 213 17.02 13.66 -10.10
N PRO A 214 16.06 12.83 -9.68
CA PRO A 214 15.29 13.06 -8.47
C PRO A 214 16.17 13.16 -7.23
N HIS A 215 15.84 14.09 -6.34
CA HIS A 215 16.44 14.23 -5.03
C HIS A 215 15.46 13.68 -4.00
N TYR A 216 15.57 12.38 -3.71
CA TYR A 216 14.86 11.77 -2.60
C TYR A 216 15.74 11.79 -1.35
N GLU A 217 15.26 12.41 -0.28
CA GLU A 217 15.89 12.36 1.03
C GLU A 217 15.32 11.19 1.83
N SER A 218 16.18 10.42 2.50
CA SER A 218 15.70 9.36 3.40
C SER A 218 15.07 9.99 4.64
N GLN A 219 13.79 9.71 4.88
CA GLN A 219 12.99 10.29 5.95
C GLN A 219 12.07 9.23 6.55
N LEU A 220 11.67 9.44 7.82
CA LEU A 220 10.53 8.73 8.40
C LEU A 220 9.26 9.36 7.86
N LEU A 221 8.39 8.55 7.26
CA LEU A 221 7.15 8.99 6.64
C LEU A 221 5.96 8.52 7.46
N ARG A 222 4.95 9.38 7.60
CA ARG A 222 3.63 9.04 8.13
C ARG A 222 2.55 9.64 7.24
N ILE A 223 1.73 8.78 6.64
CA ILE A 223 0.62 9.13 5.75
C ILE A 223 -0.66 8.76 6.47
N THR A 224 -1.47 9.76 6.82
CA THR A 224 -2.82 9.55 7.37
C THR A 224 -3.83 9.73 6.26
N ILE A 225 -4.74 8.78 6.08
CA ILE A 225 -5.80 8.85 5.07
C ILE A 225 -7.14 8.84 5.80
N ASP A 226 -8.02 9.76 5.44
CA ASP A 226 -9.44 9.68 5.77
C ASP A 226 -10.11 8.65 4.85
N SER A 227 -10.50 7.51 5.42
CA SER A 227 -11.04 6.41 4.63
C SER A 227 -12.39 6.75 3.97
N SER A 228 -13.11 7.75 4.47
CA SER A 228 -14.46 8.11 3.98
C SER A 228 -14.49 8.77 2.60
N GLU A 229 -13.34 9.25 2.14
CA GLU A 229 -13.17 9.93 0.85
C GLU A 229 -12.21 9.17 -0.08
N SER A 230 -12.01 7.88 0.19
CA SER A 230 -11.07 7.04 -0.54
C SER A 230 -11.75 5.89 -1.26
N ASP A 231 -11.18 5.48 -2.39
CA ASP A 231 -11.55 4.24 -3.07
C ASP A 231 -10.35 3.29 -3.17
N CYS A 232 -10.62 2.01 -2.96
CA CYS A 232 -9.60 0.97 -2.94
C CYS A 232 -9.81 0.03 -4.12
N ALA A 233 -8.72 -0.33 -4.81
CA ALA A 233 -8.74 -1.28 -5.92
C ALA A 233 -7.57 -2.26 -5.81
N LEU A 234 -7.88 -3.55 -5.64
CA LEU A 234 -6.89 -4.62 -5.76
C LEU A 234 -6.43 -4.78 -7.20
N TYR A 235 -5.15 -5.14 -7.38
CA TYR A 235 -4.54 -5.43 -8.67
C TYR A 235 -4.70 -4.31 -9.71
N PRO A 236 -4.37 -3.05 -9.34
CA PRO A 236 -4.60 -1.89 -10.19
C PRO A 236 -3.93 -2.04 -11.55
N ILE A 237 -4.61 -1.60 -12.60
CA ILE A 237 -3.98 -1.45 -13.91
C ILE A 237 -2.94 -0.30 -13.81
N PRO A 238 -1.68 -0.52 -14.23
CA PRO A 238 -0.66 0.52 -14.18
C PRO A 238 -1.04 1.77 -14.96
N ASP A 239 -0.92 2.94 -14.33
CA ASP A 239 -1.16 4.22 -14.99
C ASP A 239 0.07 4.65 -15.80
N LYS A 240 -0.13 4.87 -17.11
CA LYS A 240 0.92 5.34 -18.02
C LYS A 240 1.44 6.74 -17.67
N LYS A 241 0.70 7.52 -16.89
CA LYS A 241 1.12 8.82 -16.37
C LYS A 241 2.14 8.70 -15.24
N PHE A 242 2.36 7.51 -14.66
CA PHE A 242 3.29 7.35 -13.54
C PHE A 242 4.69 6.93 -14.00
N ASP A 243 5.69 7.39 -13.27
CA ASP A 243 7.10 7.16 -13.49
C ASP A 243 7.64 6.26 -12.38
N PHE A 244 7.63 4.95 -12.63
CA PHE A 244 8.00 3.93 -11.66
C PHE A 244 9.52 3.74 -11.51
N ARG A 245 10.35 4.59 -12.12
CA ARG A 245 11.82 4.44 -12.06
C ARG A 245 12.34 4.39 -10.62
N PHE A 246 11.80 5.25 -9.76
CA PHE A 246 12.19 5.36 -8.35
C PHE A 246 11.16 4.72 -7.42
N SER A 247 10.60 3.59 -7.83
CA SER A 247 9.52 2.87 -7.14
C SER A 247 9.64 1.39 -7.45
N GLU A 248 8.81 0.57 -6.81
CA GLU A 248 8.54 -0.77 -7.32
C GLU A 248 7.99 -0.76 -8.74
N SER A 249 8.20 -1.88 -9.43
CA SER A 249 7.76 -2.02 -10.82
C SER A 249 6.23 -1.97 -10.93
N PRO A 250 5.68 -1.43 -12.04
CA PRO A 250 4.24 -1.43 -12.27
C PRO A 250 3.65 -2.84 -12.29
N LYS A 251 4.43 -3.84 -12.72
CA LYS A 251 4.03 -5.25 -12.71
C LYS A 251 3.77 -5.75 -11.28
N VAL A 252 4.63 -5.39 -10.33
CA VAL A 252 4.45 -5.76 -8.92
C VAL A 252 3.15 -5.22 -8.36
N PHE A 253 2.83 -3.94 -8.60
CA PHE A 253 1.54 -3.40 -8.13
C PHE A 253 0.33 -4.03 -8.84
N HIS A 254 0.48 -4.37 -10.12
CA HIS A 254 -0.60 -5.03 -10.86
C HIS A 254 -0.85 -6.45 -10.36
N GLU A 255 0.20 -7.21 -10.07
CA GLU A 255 0.09 -8.63 -9.69
C GLU A 255 -0.13 -8.82 -8.18
N HIS A 256 0.50 -7.97 -7.38
CA HIS A 256 0.66 -8.10 -5.93
C HIS A 256 0.46 -6.75 -5.24
N GLY A 257 -0.58 -6.01 -5.60
CA GLY A 257 -0.78 -4.69 -5.04
C GLY A 257 -2.22 -4.24 -4.90
N LEU A 258 -2.34 -3.12 -4.19
CA LEU A 258 -3.56 -2.37 -3.92
C LEU A 258 -3.29 -0.91 -4.28
N ARG A 259 -4.27 -0.26 -4.91
CA ARG A 259 -4.31 1.19 -5.06
C ARG A 259 -5.36 1.78 -4.16
N ILE A 260 -5.03 2.89 -3.52
CA ILE A 260 -5.95 3.74 -2.78
C ILE A 260 -5.97 5.09 -3.51
N ASP A 261 -7.11 5.41 -4.10
CA ASP A 261 -7.40 6.69 -4.73
C ASP A 261 -8.05 7.60 -3.70
N CYS A 262 -7.46 8.77 -3.48
CA CYS A 262 -7.93 9.76 -2.53
C CYS A 262 -8.12 11.10 -3.25
N VAL A 263 -9.16 11.84 -2.89
CA VAL A 263 -9.44 13.16 -3.47
C VAL A 263 -9.21 14.26 -2.45
N ASN A 264 -8.71 15.41 -2.91
CA ASN A 264 -8.54 16.61 -2.11
C ASN A 264 -7.67 16.38 -0.85
N ASP A 265 -7.98 17.11 0.23
CA ASP A 265 -7.24 17.15 1.49
C ASP A 265 -7.46 15.92 2.40
N SER A 266 -7.99 14.81 1.86
CA SER A 266 -8.24 13.55 2.58
C SER A 266 -6.97 12.81 2.98
N VAL A 267 -5.82 13.23 2.46
CA VAL A 267 -4.51 12.67 2.80
C VAL A 267 -3.66 13.70 3.51
N HIS A 268 -3.18 13.35 4.69
CA HIS A 268 -2.24 14.14 5.46
C HIS A 268 -0.88 13.46 5.49
N LEU A 269 0.17 14.23 5.25
CA LEU A 269 1.54 13.75 5.21
C LEU A 269 2.37 14.44 6.30
N GLN A 270 3.09 13.62 7.06
CA GLN A 270 4.15 14.04 7.95
C GLN A 270 5.48 13.43 7.50
N VAL A 271 6.50 14.28 7.33
CA VAL A 271 7.86 13.87 6.93
C VAL A 271 8.86 14.24 8.02
N GLY A 272 9.53 13.24 8.57
CA GLY A 272 10.48 13.38 9.68
C GLY A 272 9.83 14.05 10.89
N THR A 273 10.43 15.14 11.35
CA THR A 273 9.92 15.94 12.49
C THR A 273 9.03 17.11 12.07
N ARG A 274 8.76 17.28 10.77
CA ARG A 274 7.92 18.38 10.26
C ARG A 274 6.47 18.21 10.72
N ALA A 275 5.72 19.32 10.70
CA ALA A 275 4.29 19.29 10.98
C ALA A 275 3.53 18.52 9.89
N GLU A 276 2.48 17.82 10.29
CA GLU A 276 1.58 17.13 9.37
C GLU A 276 0.87 18.14 8.46
N THR A 277 0.87 17.89 7.16
CA THR A 277 0.34 18.78 6.12
C THR A 277 -0.66 18.05 5.24
N ALA A 278 -1.82 18.66 4.98
CA ALA A 278 -2.78 18.14 4.03
C ALA A 278 -2.24 18.24 2.59
N LEU A 279 -2.34 17.15 1.84
CA LEU A 279 -1.96 17.09 0.43
C LEU A 279 -3.10 17.60 -0.43
N ARG A 280 -2.80 18.54 -1.33
CA ARG A 280 -3.79 19.14 -2.23
C ARG A 280 -3.79 18.43 -3.59
N GLY A 281 -4.98 18.10 -4.09
CA GLY A 281 -5.18 17.51 -5.41
C GLY A 281 -5.61 16.04 -5.35
N GLU A 282 -5.46 15.33 -6.47
CA GLU A 282 -5.71 13.88 -6.52
C GLU A 282 -4.48 13.14 -6.00
N THR A 283 -4.67 12.28 -5.00
CA THR A 283 -3.58 11.49 -4.41
C THR A 283 -3.81 10.02 -4.72
N LYS A 284 -2.79 9.35 -5.26
CA LYS A 284 -2.80 7.90 -5.49
C LYS A 284 -1.73 7.24 -4.66
N ILE A 285 -2.12 6.25 -3.85
CA ILE A 285 -1.20 5.47 -3.02
C ILE A 285 -1.23 4.04 -3.54
N LEU A 286 -0.06 3.55 -3.96
CA LEU A 286 0.13 2.17 -4.38
C LEU A 286 0.86 1.43 -3.27
N ILE A 287 0.32 0.29 -2.85
CA ILE A 287 0.94 -0.63 -1.89
C ILE A 287 1.15 -1.96 -2.60
N GLY A 288 2.30 -2.58 -2.42
CA GLY A 288 2.57 -3.88 -3.01
C GLY A 288 3.80 -4.56 -2.42
N ARG A 289 4.02 -5.81 -2.81
CA ARG A 289 5.16 -6.60 -2.36
C ARG A 289 5.71 -7.40 -3.53
N SER A 290 6.99 -7.22 -3.79
CA SER A 290 7.71 -8.03 -4.79
C SER A 290 7.94 -9.43 -4.20
N PRO A 291 7.57 -10.51 -4.91
CA PRO A 291 7.85 -11.86 -4.46
C PRO A 291 9.34 -12.06 -4.22
N ILE A 292 9.72 -12.58 -3.05
CA ILE A 292 11.10 -12.89 -2.74
C ILE A 292 11.36 -14.33 -3.21
N PRO A 293 12.34 -14.59 -4.11
CA PRO A 293 12.57 -15.93 -4.67
C PRO A 293 12.85 -17.03 -3.64
N ALA A 294 13.33 -16.66 -2.44
CA ALA A 294 13.64 -17.57 -1.34
C ALA A 294 12.51 -17.68 -0.30
N GLU A 295 11.42 -16.91 -0.42
CA GLU A 295 10.31 -16.99 0.51
C GLU A 295 9.40 -18.19 0.21
N ASN A 296 8.81 -18.75 1.26
CA ASN A 296 7.79 -19.77 1.13
C ASN A 296 6.60 -19.20 0.34
N SER A 297 6.16 -19.96 -0.65
CA SER A 297 5.11 -19.63 -1.61
C SER A 297 3.76 -19.30 -0.94
N ALA A 298 3.50 -19.87 0.26
CA ALA A 298 2.37 -19.50 1.12
C ALA A 298 2.35 -18.03 1.59
N SER A 299 3.52 -17.37 1.63
CA SER A 299 3.62 -15.95 2.03
C SER A 299 3.06 -15.00 0.98
N THR A 300 3.06 -15.39 -0.30
CA THR A 300 2.43 -14.65 -1.38
C THR A 300 0.92 -14.64 -1.20
N LEU A 301 0.29 -15.80 -1.01
CA LEU A 301 -1.15 -15.87 -0.78
C LEU A 301 -1.56 -15.14 0.52
N ALA A 302 -0.78 -15.27 1.59
CA ALA A 302 -0.99 -14.51 2.82
C ALA A 302 -0.97 -12.99 2.59
N PHE A 303 -0.09 -12.51 1.72
CA PHE A 303 -0.06 -11.10 1.34
C PHE A 303 -1.30 -10.67 0.55
N HIS A 304 -1.81 -11.51 -0.36
CA HIS A 304 -3.06 -11.21 -1.08
C HIS A 304 -4.27 -11.16 -0.15
N VAL A 305 -4.34 -12.07 0.83
CA VAL A 305 -5.36 -12.05 1.89
C VAL A 305 -5.23 -10.79 2.75
N TRP A 306 -4.00 -10.38 3.08
CA TRP A 306 -3.75 -9.13 3.80
C TRP A 306 -4.17 -7.89 2.99
N LEU A 307 -3.88 -7.82 1.69
CA LEU A 307 -4.36 -6.71 0.84
C LEU A 307 -5.89 -6.64 0.81
N SER A 308 -6.58 -7.78 0.72
CA SER A 308 -8.05 -7.84 0.81
C SER A 308 -8.55 -7.39 2.18
N ALA A 309 -7.84 -7.73 3.26
CA ALA A 309 -8.18 -7.25 4.60
C ALA A 309 -8.01 -5.73 4.73
N VAL A 310 -6.95 -5.14 4.16
CA VAL A 310 -6.77 -3.67 4.10
C VAL A 310 -7.94 -3.02 3.36
N GLU A 311 -8.32 -3.56 2.20
CA GLU A 311 -9.45 -3.05 1.43
C GLU A 311 -10.77 -3.12 2.22
N GLN A 312 -11.06 -4.25 2.86
CA GLN A 312 -12.27 -4.40 3.69
C GLN A 312 -12.24 -3.46 4.91
N ALA A 313 -11.08 -3.26 5.53
CA ALA A 313 -10.90 -2.35 6.65
C ALA A 313 -11.18 -0.90 6.23
N MET A 314 -10.68 -0.49 5.05
CA MET A 314 -10.94 0.82 4.45
C MET A 314 -12.43 1.02 4.13
N ALA A 315 -13.10 0.01 3.59
CA ALA A 315 -14.54 0.07 3.31
C ALA A 315 -15.39 0.20 4.59
N LEU A 316 -14.95 -0.47 5.66
CA LEU A 316 -15.57 -0.41 6.98
C LEU A 316 -15.44 0.97 7.63
N THR A 317 -14.25 1.57 7.57
CA THR A 317 -14.00 2.91 8.14
C THR A 317 -14.57 4.03 7.27
N GLY A 318 -14.64 3.83 5.95
CA GLY A 318 -15.05 4.86 5.00
C GLY A 318 -16.56 5.02 4.76
N GLY A 319 -17.40 4.12 5.28
CA GLY A 319 -18.85 4.23 5.14
C GLY A 319 -19.36 3.95 3.72
N GLY A 320 -19.22 2.70 3.24
CA GLY A 320 -20.02 2.13 2.14
C GLY A 320 -19.85 2.77 0.74
N PRO A 321 -20.38 2.15 -0.32
CA PRO A 321 -20.33 2.72 -1.67
C PRO A 321 -21.19 3.99 -1.74
N LYS A 322 -20.59 5.10 -2.21
CA LYS A 322 -21.36 6.28 -2.65
C LYS A 322 -22.16 5.88 -3.90
N PRO A 323 -23.46 6.21 -3.97
CA PRO A 323 -24.27 5.88 -5.14
C PRO A 323 -23.66 6.53 -6.39
N VAL A 324 -23.62 5.76 -7.47
CA VAL A 324 -23.30 6.28 -8.80
C VAL A 324 -24.36 7.36 -9.09
N SER A 325 -23.93 8.62 -9.21
CA SER A 325 -24.82 9.67 -9.69
C SER A 325 -25.19 9.33 -11.12
N SER A 326 -26.49 9.18 -11.35
CA SER A 326 -27.11 8.95 -12.66
C SER A 326 -27.07 10.22 -13.50
#